data_AF-A0A4S1E0F8-F1
#
_entry.id   AF-A0A4S1E0F8-F1
#
_cell.length_a   1.000
_cell.length_b   1.000
_cell.length_c   1.000
_cell.angle_alpha   90.00
_cell.angle_beta   90.00
_cell.angle_gamma   90.00
#
_symmetry.space_group_name_H-M   'P 1'
#
loop_
_entity.id
_entity.type
_entity.pdbx_description
1 polymer ?
#
loop_
_entity_poly.entity_id
_entity_poly.type
_entity_poly.pdbx_seq_one_letter_code
_entity_poly.pdbx_strand_id
1 'polypeptide(L)'
;MTEEEVKNKILEIFKSERSNPSSDFNENHFMDFLTNPAHQKNTIKNSFRGVRKYYRFMDKLELEFGICFSLSDLDKYYSVDKLTKKVLERIKKGKGNKMILQRRNEEKEKYIFETVLLLILIGMFYWQGLNWISILTTILFGLVIYWILSSKIYNKAHIKKMNQRLMMNK
;
A
#
# COMPACT_ATOMS: atom_id res chain seq x y z
N MET A 1 13.02 14.88 -16.59
CA MET A 1 11.79 15.30 -15.88
C MET A 1 12.09 16.45 -14.96
N THR A 2 11.39 17.57 -15.14
CA THR A 2 11.47 18.75 -14.28
C THR A 2 10.63 18.58 -13.02
N GLU A 3 10.82 19.43 -12.01
CA GLU A 3 10.03 19.39 -10.76
C GLU A 3 8.54 19.63 -11.01
N GLU A 4 8.22 20.53 -11.94
CA GLU A 4 6.85 20.87 -12.32
C GLU A 4 6.14 19.73 -13.05
N GLU A 5 6.84 19.04 -13.97
CA GLU A 5 6.32 17.83 -14.63
C GLU A 5 5.99 16.72 -13.62
N VAL A 6 6.88 16.50 -12.64
CA VAL A 6 6.67 15.52 -11.57
C VAL A 6 5.45 15.90 -10.74
N LYS A 7 5.36 17.17 -10.31
CA LYS A 7 4.24 17.67 -9.50
C LYS A 7 2.92 17.49 -10.23
N ASN A 8 2.84 17.89 -11.49
CA ASN A 8 1.64 17.76 -12.32
C ASN A 8 1.23 16.29 -12.47
N LYS A 9 2.20 15.39 -12.72
CA LYS A 9 1.91 13.96 -12.87
C LYS A 9 1.47 13.30 -11.55
N ILE A 10 2.04 13.70 -10.41
CA ILE A 10 1.57 13.28 -9.08
C ILE A 10 0.11 13.71 -8.88
N LEU A 11 -0.24 14.95 -9.21
CA LEU A 11 -1.59 15.48 -9.06
C LEU A 11 -2.60 14.79 -9.99
N GLU A 12 -2.19 14.45 -11.21
CA GLU A 12 -2.99 13.66 -12.16
C GLU A 12 -3.31 12.27 -11.58
N ILE A 13 -2.29 11.56 -11.10
CA ILE A 13 -2.45 10.23 -10.47
C ILE A 13 -3.32 10.35 -9.22
N PHE A 14 -3.08 11.37 -8.40
CA PHE A 14 -3.87 11.65 -7.22
C PHE A 14 -5.35 11.81 -7.57
N LYS A 15 -5.69 12.69 -8.51
CA LYS A 15 -7.08 12.88 -8.98
C LYS A 15 -7.71 11.59 -9.49
N SER A 16 -6.96 10.76 -10.21
CA SER A 16 -7.44 9.45 -10.70
C SER A 16 -7.73 8.44 -9.58
N GLU A 17 -7.01 8.53 -8.46
CA GLU A 17 -7.13 7.60 -7.33
C GLU A 17 -8.10 8.06 -6.26
N ARG A 18 -8.47 9.35 -6.24
CA ARG A 18 -9.44 9.87 -5.30
C ARG A 18 -10.79 9.20 -5.47
N SER A 19 -11.49 9.08 -4.35
CA SER A 19 -12.88 8.62 -4.36
C SER A 19 -13.82 9.66 -4.99
N ASN A 20 -13.48 10.95 -4.90
CA ASN A 20 -14.19 12.05 -5.57
C ASN A 20 -13.16 12.96 -6.27
N PRO A 21 -12.93 12.80 -7.58
CA PRO A 21 -11.91 13.54 -8.33
C PRO A 21 -12.10 15.06 -8.36
N SER A 22 -13.36 15.51 -8.32
CA SER A 22 -13.73 16.93 -8.51
C SER A 22 -13.81 17.74 -7.22
N SER A 23 -13.67 17.09 -6.07
CA SER A 23 -13.71 17.79 -4.78
C SER A 23 -12.44 18.59 -4.50
N ASP A 24 -12.56 19.72 -3.83
CA ASP A 24 -11.40 20.50 -3.40
C ASP A 24 -10.52 19.69 -2.43
N PHE A 25 -9.23 20.06 -2.34
CA PHE A 25 -8.29 19.45 -1.42
C PHE A 25 -7.22 20.45 -0.99
N ASN A 26 -6.57 20.16 0.13
CA ASN A 26 -5.47 20.97 0.63
C ASN A 26 -4.12 20.33 0.29
N GLU A 27 -3.25 21.04 -0.43
CA GLU A 27 -1.94 20.52 -0.86
C GLU A 27 -1.02 20.09 0.30
N ASN A 28 -1.18 20.68 1.49
CA ASN A 28 -0.34 20.38 2.66
C ASN A 28 -0.60 18.99 3.26
N HIS A 29 -1.78 18.43 3.02
CA HIS A 29 -2.18 17.11 3.53
C HIS A 29 -3.09 16.38 2.52
N PHE A 30 -2.77 16.52 1.23
CA PHE A 30 -3.63 16.06 0.13
C PHE A 30 -3.91 14.55 0.16
N MET A 31 -3.02 13.76 0.76
CA MET A 31 -3.20 12.32 0.91
C MET A 31 -4.46 11.97 1.70
N ASP A 32 -4.88 12.79 2.68
CA ASP A 32 -6.10 12.55 3.46
C ASP A 32 -7.39 12.70 2.61
N PHE A 33 -7.29 13.32 1.43
CA PHE A 33 -8.38 13.52 0.49
C PHE A 33 -8.49 12.40 -0.57
N LEU A 34 -7.70 11.31 -0.45
CA LEU A 34 -7.85 10.11 -1.29
C LEU A 34 -9.19 9.38 -1.04
N THR A 35 -9.76 9.52 0.15
CA THR A 35 -11.04 8.92 0.55
C THR A 35 -12.18 9.90 0.49
N ASN A 36 -13.41 9.38 0.49
CA ASN A 36 -14.63 10.17 0.70
C ASN A 36 -15.47 9.49 1.81
N PRO A 37 -15.76 10.16 2.93
CA PRO A 37 -15.30 11.52 3.31
C PRO A 37 -13.77 11.62 3.46
N ALA A 38 -13.26 12.86 3.37
CA ALA A 38 -11.85 13.14 3.62
C ALA A 38 -11.51 12.92 5.11
N HIS A 39 -10.29 12.45 5.37
CA HIS A 39 -9.80 12.26 6.72
C HIS A 39 -9.31 13.58 7.35
N GLN A 40 -9.22 13.61 8.68
CA GLN A 40 -8.49 14.69 9.36
C GLN A 40 -7.01 14.62 9.02
N LYS A 41 -6.30 15.73 9.22
CA LYS A 41 -4.88 15.87 8.88
C LYS A 41 -4.03 14.70 9.42
N ASN A 42 -3.33 14.02 8.53
CA ASN A 42 -2.44 12.88 8.78
C ASN A 42 -3.13 11.70 9.47
N THR A 43 -4.38 11.41 9.12
CA THR A 43 -5.15 10.31 9.74
C THR A 43 -5.66 9.29 8.74
N ILE A 44 -5.36 9.40 7.44
CA ILE A 44 -5.79 8.41 6.44
C ILE A 44 -5.37 6.97 6.79
N LYS A 45 -4.26 6.76 7.48
CA LYS A 45 -3.80 5.42 7.86
C LYS A 45 -4.52 4.84 9.09
N ASN A 46 -5.42 5.60 9.72
CA ASN A 46 -6.18 5.15 10.89
C ASN A 46 -7.42 4.30 10.50
N SER A 47 -7.67 4.10 9.20
CA SER A 47 -8.76 3.26 8.72
C SER A 47 -8.27 2.25 7.68
N PHE A 48 -8.85 1.04 7.67
CA PHE A 48 -8.49 0.02 6.67
C PHE A 48 -8.68 0.50 5.23
N ARG A 49 -9.75 1.27 4.98
CA ARG A 49 -10.03 1.85 3.65
C ARG A 49 -8.99 2.90 3.27
N GLY A 50 -8.64 3.79 4.20
CA GLY A 50 -7.66 4.84 3.98
C GLY A 50 -6.26 4.27 3.77
N VAL A 51 -5.82 3.32 4.61
CA VAL A 51 -4.57 2.56 4.42
C VAL A 51 -4.49 1.95 3.03
N ARG A 52 -5.55 1.27 2.59
CA ARG A 52 -5.58 0.64 1.26
C ARG A 52 -5.48 1.69 0.13
N LYS A 53 -6.20 2.81 0.25
CA LYS A 53 -6.15 3.90 -0.75
C LYS A 53 -4.77 4.56 -0.79
N TYR A 54 -4.19 4.82 0.38
CA TYR A 54 -2.84 5.36 0.51
C TYR A 54 -1.81 4.47 -0.19
N TYR A 55 -1.79 3.17 0.12
CA TYR A 55 -0.81 2.26 -0.50
C TYR A 55 -1.05 2.11 -2.01
N ARG A 56 -2.30 2.04 -2.47
CA ARG A 56 -2.59 2.01 -3.92
C ARG A 56 -2.10 3.25 -4.65
N PHE A 57 -2.26 4.42 -4.05
CA PHE A 57 -1.73 5.67 -4.60
C PHE A 57 -0.21 5.62 -4.69
N MET A 58 0.48 5.24 -3.61
CA MET A 58 1.94 5.12 -3.60
C MET A 58 2.44 4.07 -4.60
N ASP A 59 1.79 2.91 -4.69
CA ASP A 59 2.11 1.85 -5.63
C ASP A 59 1.97 2.29 -7.09
N LYS A 60 0.98 3.13 -7.40
CA LYS A 60 0.81 3.72 -8.73
C LYS A 60 1.95 4.70 -9.05
N LEU A 61 2.38 5.50 -8.09
CA LEU A 61 3.53 6.38 -8.27
C LEU A 61 4.82 5.58 -8.51
N GLU A 62 5.02 4.48 -7.77
CA GLU A 62 6.15 3.57 -7.99
C GLU A 62 6.19 3.05 -9.43
N LEU A 63 5.04 2.62 -9.96
CA LEU A 63 4.91 2.11 -11.32
C LEU A 63 5.10 3.17 -12.39
N GLU A 64 4.50 4.35 -12.20
CA GLU A 64 4.57 5.44 -13.18
C GLU A 64 6.01 5.90 -13.37
N PHE A 65 6.68 6.21 -12.26
CA PHE A 65 8.03 6.78 -12.28
C PHE A 65 9.14 5.72 -12.27
N GLY A 66 8.82 4.44 -12.14
CA GLY A 66 9.81 3.37 -12.05
C GLY A 66 10.70 3.50 -10.81
N ILE A 67 10.13 3.90 -9.67
CA ILE A 67 10.83 4.11 -8.40
C ILE A 67 10.33 3.16 -7.33
N CYS A 68 11.11 2.99 -6.25
CA CYS A 68 10.65 2.24 -5.08
C CYS A 68 10.80 3.10 -3.81
N PHE A 69 9.71 3.22 -3.05
CA PHE A 69 9.71 3.80 -1.72
C PHE A 69 10.15 2.75 -0.69
N SER A 70 10.97 3.17 0.27
CA SER A 70 11.28 2.33 1.44
C SER A 70 10.08 2.28 2.38
N LEU A 71 10.05 1.31 3.28
CA LEU A 71 9.01 1.24 4.33
C LEU A 71 8.94 2.53 5.14
N SER A 72 10.09 3.09 5.51
CA SER A 72 10.19 4.37 6.20
C SER A 72 9.67 5.58 5.40
N ASP A 73 9.65 5.50 4.08
CA ASP A 73 9.02 6.53 3.24
C ASP A 73 7.50 6.31 3.25
N LEU A 74 7.06 5.07 3.14
CA LEU A 74 5.65 4.70 3.16
C LEU A 74 4.97 5.00 4.51
N ASP A 75 5.70 5.09 5.61
CA ASP A 75 5.15 5.43 6.94
C ASP A 75 4.88 6.93 7.13
N LYS A 76 5.48 7.79 6.30
CA LYS A 76 5.33 9.24 6.41
C LYS A 76 4.03 9.76 5.79
N TYR A 77 3.69 10.99 6.11
CA TYR A 77 2.67 11.79 5.42
C TYR A 77 3.37 12.89 4.63
N TYR A 78 2.89 13.15 3.41
CA TYR A 78 3.51 14.11 2.51
C TYR A 78 2.53 15.22 2.15
N SER A 79 3.06 16.45 2.07
CA SER A 79 2.49 17.47 1.20
C SER A 79 2.90 17.20 -0.25
N VAL A 80 2.22 17.82 -1.21
CA VAL A 80 2.53 17.66 -2.63
C VAL A 80 4.01 17.94 -2.90
N ASP A 81 4.53 19.08 -2.45
CA ASP A 81 5.93 19.47 -2.71
C ASP A 81 6.95 18.52 -2.07
N LYS A 82 6.68 18.02 -0.85
CA LYS A 82 7.56 17.04 -0.20
C LYS A 82 7.59 15.73 -0.96
N LEU A 83 6.45 15.29 -1.50
CA LEU A 83 6.38 14.08 -2.30
C LEU A 83 7.10 14.27 -3.63
N THR A 84 6.92 15.40 -4.31
CA THR A 84 7.61 15.74 -5.57
C THR A 84 9.12 15.66 -5.40
N LYS A 85 9.67 16.30 -4.37
CA LYS A 85 11.11 16.24 -4.05
C LYS A 85 11.56 14.81 -3.78
N LYS A 86 10.73 14.02 -3.09
CA LYS A 86 11.06 12.62 -2.80
C LYS A 86 11.08 11.74 -4.05
N VAL A 87 10.11 11.92 -4.95
CA VAL A 87 10.06 11.23 -6.24
C VAL A 87 11.29 11.58 -7.07
N LEU A 88 11.64 12.86 -7.19
CA LEU A 88 12.86 13.30 -7.88
C LEU A 88 14.14 12.69 -7.30
N GLU A 89 14.26 12.63 -5.96
CA GLU A 89 15.37 11.98 -5.29
C GLU A 89 15.47 10.49 -5.69
N ARG A 90 14.33 9.80 -5.75
CA ARG A 90 14.25 8.37 -6.07
C ARG A 90 14.50 8.07 -7.54
N ILE A 91 14.06 8.93 -8.46
CA ILE A 91 14.35 8.80 -9.90
C ILE A 91 15.86 8.76 -10.14
N LYS A 92 16.64 9.57 -9.41
CA LYS A 92 18.11 9.61 -9.53
C LYS A 92 18.80 8.36 -8.96
N LYS A 93 18.15 7.58 -8.10
CA LYS A 93 18.74 6.47 -7.32
C LYS A 93 18.34 5.09 -7.84
N GLY A 94 18.59 4.80 -9.12
CA GLY A 94 18.24 3.52 -9.76
C GLY A 94 18.71 2.25 -9.00
N LYS A 95 19.99 2.20 -8.60
CA LYS A 95 20.53 1.07 -7.79
C LYS A 95 19.82 0.93 -6.43
N GLY A 96 19.52 2.05 -5.78
CA GLY A 96 18.81 2.07 -4.51
C GLY A 96 17.37 1.55 -4.62
N ASN A 97 16.67 1.84 -5.72
CA ASN A 97 15.33 1.33 -5.96
C ASN A 97 15.31 -0.20 -6.08
N LYS A 98 16.30 -0.78 -6.79
CA LYS A 98 16.43 -2.24 -6.90
C LYS A 98 16.68 -2.91 -5.55
N MET A 99 17.57 -2.34 -4.73
CA MET A 99 17.84 -2.86 -3.38
C MET A 99 16.59 -2.84 -2.49
N ILE A 100 15.81 -1.76 -2.55
CA ILE A 100 14.57 -1.64 -1.78
C ILE A 100 13.56 -2.70 -2.22
N LEU A 101 13.42 -2.91 -3.53
CA LEU A 101 12.50 -3.92 -4.06
C LEU A 101 12.91 -5.34 -3.63
N GLN A 102 14.20 -5.67 -3.67
CA GLN A 102 14.72 -6.96 -3.22
C GLN A 102 14.43 -7.16 -1.72
N ARG A 103 14.75 -6.18 -0.88
CA ARG A 103 14.48 -6.24 0.56
C ARG A 103 12.99 -6.39 0.87
N ARG A 104 12.11 -5.66 0.17
CA ARG A 104 10.65 -5.81 0.31
C ARG A 104 10.15 -7.20 -0.08
N ASN A 105 10.83 -7.88 -1.00
CA ASN A 105 10.48 -9.23 -1.41
C ASN A 105 10.90 -10.25 -0.33
N GLU A 106 12.10 -10.11 0.23
CA GLU A 106 12.63 -10.99 1.29
C GLU A 106 11.85 -10.90 2.61
N GLU A 107 11.44 -9.68 3.03
CA GLU A 107 10.73 -9.50 4.31
C GLU A 107 9.30 -10.09 4.31
N LYS A 108 8.66 -10.26 3.15
CA LYS A 108 7.24 -10.62 3.04
C LYS A 108 6.93 -12.10 2.77
N GLU A 109 7.93 -12.93 2.49
CA GLU A 109 7.73 -14.37 2.23
C GLU A 109 7.54 -15.24 3.47
N LYS A 110 7.45 -14.64 4.67
CA LYS A 110 7.20 -15.40 5.90
C LYS A 110 5.70 -15.73 6.03
N TYR A 111 5.38 -17.02 6.00
CA TYR A 111 4.02 -17.56 6.25
C TYR A 111 3.73 -17.78 7.74
N ILE A 112 4.60 -17.28 8.63
CA ILE A 112 4.51 -17.50 10.07
C ILE A 112 3.16 -17.02 10.62
N PHE A 113 2.66 -15.89 10.12
CA PHE A 113 1.40 -15.33 10.59
C PHE A 113 0.20 -16.22 10.23
N GLU A 114 0.16 -16.76 9.00
CA GLU A 114 -0.87 -17.71 8.58
C GLU A 114 -0.82 -19.01 9.39
N THR A 115 0.37 -19.55 9.65
CA THR A 115 0.55 -20.76 10.47
C THR A 115 0.06 -20.53 11.90
N VAL A 116 0.43 -19.41 12.52
CA VAL A 116 -0.01 -19.06 13.88
C VAL A 116 -1.53 -18.89 13.94
N LEU A 117 -2.12 -18.19 12.97
CA LEU A 117 -3.58 -18.05 12.87
C LEU A 117 -4.26 -19.42 12.79
N LEU A 118 -3.77 -20.32 11.94
CA LEU A 118 -4.36 -21.65 11.76
C LEU A 118 -4.33 -22.45 13.07
N LEU A 119 -3.20 -22.40 13.80
CA LEU A 119 -3.06 -23.06 15.10
C LEU A 119 -4.06 -22.51 16.13
N ILE A 120 -4.29 -21.19 16.15
CA ILE A 120 -5.30 -20.56 17.01
C ILE A 120 -6.70 -21.11 16.69
N LEU A 121 -7.06 -21.19 15.40
CA LEU A 121 -8.36 -21.73 14.99
C LEU A 121 -8.54 -23.18 15.45
N ILE A 122 -7.52 -24.04 15.25
CA ILE A 122 -7.55 -25.45 15.68
C ILE A 122 -7.71 -25.53 17.21
N GLY A 123 -6.96 -24.73 17.97
CA GLY A 123 -7.04 -24.68 19.43
C GLY A 123 -8.43 -24.24 19.92
N MET A 124 -9.05 -23.26 19.25
CA MET A 124 -10.42 -22.84 19.55
C MET A 124 -11.44 -23.96 19.34
N PHE A 125 -11.34 -24.69 18.23
CA PHE A 125 -12.20 -25.85 17.97
C PHE A 125 -12.01 -26.97 18.98
N TYR A 126 -10.77 -27.23 19.40
CA TYR A 126 -10.48 -28.20 20.44
C TYR A 126 -11.10 -27.82 21.80
N TRP A 127 -11.07 -26.52 22.14
CA TRP A 127 -11.59 -26.03 23.43
C TRP A 127 -13.12 -25.90 23.46
N GLN A 128 -13.74 -25.35 22.42
CA GLN A 128 -15.18 -25.03 22.40
C GLN A 128 -16.06 -26.13 21.80
N GLY A 129 -15.49 -27.11 21.10
CA GLY A 129 -16.25 -28.08 20.31
C GLY A 129 -16.96 -27.44 19.12
N LEU A 130 -17.90 -28.18 18.53
CA LEU A 130 -18.67 -27.78 17.34
C LEU A 130 -20.00 -27.14 17.76
N ASN A 131 -20.01 -25.82 17.82
CA ASN A 131 -21.17 -25.00 18.20
C ASN A 131 -21.36 -23.84 17.21
N TRP A 132 -22.49 -23.13 17.33
CA TRP A 132 -22.79 -21.97 16.49
C TRP A 132 -21.71 -20.86 16.56
N ILE A 133 -21.08 -20.69 17.73
CA ILE A 133 -19.95 -19.77 17.93
C ILE A 133 -18.75 -20.20 17.07
N SER A 134 -18.46 -21.51 17.00
CA SER A 134 -17.35 -22.06 16.21
C SER A 134 -17.59 -21.84 14.70
N ILE A 135 -18.83 -21.95 14.24
CA ILE A 135 -19.23 -21.64 12.86
C ILE A 135 -19.01 -20.15 12.55
N LEU A 136 -19.52 -19.25 13.40
CA LEU A 136 -19.33 -17.80 13.27
C LEU A 136 -17.85 -17.40 13.25
N THR A 137 -17.07 -18.00 14.15
CA THR A 137 -15.63 -17.77 14.26
C THR A 137 -14.92 -18.21 12.98
N THR A 138 -15.29 -19.36 12.42
CA THR A 138 -14.70 -19.88 11.18
C THR A 138 -14.99 -18.96 9.99
N ILE A 139 -16.21 -18.43 9.89
CA ILE A 139 -16.56 -17.46 8.84
C ILE A 139 -15.71 -16.19 8.98
N LEU A 140 -15.62 -15.62 10.19
CA LEU A 140 -14.81 -14.43 10.44
C LEU A 140 -13.33 -14.68 10.09
N PHE A 141 -12.82 -15.84 10.49
CA PHE A 141 -11.45 -16.25 10.22
C PHE A 141 -11.19 -16.43 8.71
N GLY A 142 -12.13 -17.01 7.98
CA GLY A 142 -12.09 -17.12 6.52
C GLY A 142 -12.02 -15.75 5.84
N LEU A 143 -12.79 -14.76 6.33
CA LEU A 143 -12.74 -13.38 5.83
C LEU A 143 -11.36 -12.74 6.08
N VAL A 144 -10.76 -12.96 7.25
CA VAL A 144 -9.42 -12.45 7.59
C VAL A 144 -8.36 -13.10 6.69
N ILE A 145 -8.37 -14.42 6.53
CA ILE A 145 -7.43 -15.12 5.63
C ILE A 145 -7.59 -14.63 4.19
N TYR A 146 -8.83 -14.55 3.70
CA TYR A 146 -9.10 -14.05 2.35
C TYR A 146 -8.51 -12.66 2.14
N TRP A 147 -8.69 -11.76 3.11
CA TRP A 147 -8.14 -10.41 3.06
C TRP A 147 -6.60 -10.40 3.02
N ILE A 148 -5.94 -11.22 3.84
CA ILE A 148 -4.47 -11.35 3.87
C ILE A 148 -3.95 -11.88 2.53
N LEU A 149 -4.53 -12.98 2.03
CA LEU A 149 -4.14 -13.61 0.78
C LEU A 149 -4.36 -12.67 -0.41
N SER A 150 -5.51 -11.99 -0.46
CA SER A 150 -5.81 -11.00 -1.50
C SER A 150 -4.77 -9.86 -1.52
N SER A 151 -4.38 -9.37 -0.33
CA SER A 151 -3.32 -8.37 -0.18
C SER A 151 -1.95 -8.88 -0.67
N LYS A 152 -1.58 -10.12 -0.31
CA LYS A 152 -0.33 -10.77 -0.77
C LYS A 152 -0.31 -10.94 -2.29
N ILE A 153 -1.41 -11.39 -2.89
CA ILE A 153 -1.55 -11.56 -4.35
C ILE A 153 -1.35 -10.22 -5.05
N TYR A 154 -2.04 -9.17 -4.59
CA TYR A 154 -1.89 -7.83 -5.16
C TYR A 154 -0.44 -7.32 -5.06
N ASN A 155 0.21 -7.48 -3.90
CA ASN A 155 1.60 -7.07 -3.72
C ASN A 155 2.57 -7.87 -4.61
N LYS A 156 2.36 -9.18 -4.78
CA LYS A 156 3.17 -10.01 -5.71
C LYS A 156 3.00 -9.56 -7.15
N ALA A 157 1.78 -9.22 -7.57
CA ALA A 157 1.51 -8.66 -8.88
C ALA A 157 2.18 -7.30 -9.07
N HIS A 158 2.15 -6.43 -8.06
CA HIS A 158 2.84 -5.13 -8.08
C HIS A 158 4.36 -5.29 -8.19
N ILE A 159 4.98 -6.13 -7.36
CA ILE A 159 6.42 -6.43 -7.40
C ILE A 159 6.82 -6.97 -8.78
N LYS A 160 6.01 -7.87 -9.37
CA LYS A 160 6.25 -8.38 -10.72
C LYS A 160 6.28 -7.25 -11.76
N LYS A 161 5.30 -6.34 -11.71
CA LYS A 161 5.24 -5.17 -12.60
C LYS A 161 6.42 -4.22 -12.38
N MET A 162 6.81 -3.98 -11.13
CA MET A 162 7.96 -3.16 -10.79
C MET A 162 9.27 -3.74 -11.31
N ASN A 163 9.48 -5.05 -11.16
CA ASN A 163 10.65 -5.73 -11.73
C ASN A 163 10.72 -5.57 -13.25
N GLN A 164 9.59 -5.74 -13.94
CA GLN A 164 9.51 -5.51 -15.39
C GLN A 164 9.84 -4.06 -15.75
N ARG A 165 9.28 -3.08 -15.03
CA ARG A 165 9.53 -1.65 -15.28
C ARG A 165 10.98 -1.26 -15.06
N LEU A 166 11.60 -1.75 -13.98
CA LEU A 166 13.02 -1.50 -13.67
C LEU A 166 13.98 -2.21 -14.63
N MET A 167 13.56 -3.32 -15.26
CA MET A 167 14.34 -4.00 -16.30
C MET A 167 14.25 -3.32 -17.67
N MET A 168 13.13 -2.66 -17.98
CA MET A 168 12.96 -1.89 -19.22
C MET A 168 13.65 -0.52 -19.22
N ASN A 169 13.93 0.05 -18.03
CA ASN A 169 14.65 1.31 -17.88
C ASN A 169 16.18 1.14 -17.83
N LYS A 170 16.70 0.00 -18.30
CA LYS A 170 18.13 -0.29 -18.48
C LYS A 170 18.55 0.09 -19.89
#